data_AF-T1AHH0-F1
#
_entry.id   AF-T1AHH0-F1
#
_cell.length_a   1.000
_cell.length_b   1.000
_cell.length_c   1.000
_cell.angle_alpha   90.00
_cell.angle_beta   90.00
_cell.angle_gamma   90.00
#
_symmetry.space_group_name_H-M   'P 1'
#
loop_
_entity.id
_entity.type
_entity.pdbx_description
1 polymer ?
#
loop_
_entity_poly.entity_id
_entity_poly.type
_entity_poly.pdbx_seq_one_letter_code
_entity_poly.pdbx_strand_id
1 'polypeptide(L)'
;FEKNRHILGFDSPQKALYMIVKEALDNSLDACEEHQIIPEIKVRVLKAENEEFEVTIEDNGPGIDRKEVPKVFGQLLYGSRFHSFKQSRGQQGIGITAAVLFGQITTGKDSLIRTRKKGDEVAYDFKLGINIKENRAKIAEEKPAIWDKEHGTIVTIFSKGKYQTGKQSFLST
;
A
#
# COMPACT_ATOMS: atom_id res chain seq x y z
N PHE A 1 -7.67 -11.14 13.78
CA PHE A 1 -7.56 -9.74 13.31
C PHE A 1 -8.50 -8.82 14.09
N GLU A 2 -9.83 -9.05 14.12
CA GLU A 2 -10.77 -8.20 14.88
C GLU A 2 -10.42 -8.04 16.36
N LYS A 3 -9.97 -9.12 17.02
CA LYS A 3 -9.56 -9.07 18.43
C LYS A 3 -8.19 -8.38 18.70
N ASN A 4 -7.40 -8.09 17.66
CA ASN A 4 -5.99 -7.67 17.77
C ASN A 4 -5.62 -6.44 16.91
N ARG A 5 -6.56 -5.51 16.67
CA ARG A 5 -6.30 -4.27 15.88
C ARG A 5 -5.10 -3.46 16.40
N HIS A 6 -4.85 -3.53 17.71
CA HIS A 6 -3.74 -2.86 18.39
C HIS A 6 -2.36 -3.38 18.00
N ILE A 7 -2.25 -4.67 17.66
CA ILE A 7 -0.96 -5.30 17.29
C ILE A 7 -0.40 -4.73 15.98
N LEU A 8 -1.25 -4.10 15.16
CA LEU A 8 -0.88 -3.57 13.85
C LEU A 8 -0.66 -2.05 13.84
N GLY A 9 -0.73 -1.38 15.00
CA GLY A 9 -0.58 0.08 15.11
C GLY A 9 -1.82 0.89 14.71
N PHE A 10 -2.97 0.22 14.50
CA PHE A 10 -4.24 0.85 14.09
C PHE A 10 -5.17 1.14 15.28
N ASP A 11 -4.61 1.66 16.39
CA ASP A 11 -5.32 1.90 17.66
C ASP A 11 -6.42 2.98 17.57
N SER A 12 -6.29 3.92 16.63
CA SER A 12 -7.29 4.96 16.40
C SER A 12 -7.48 5.22 14.90
N PRO A 13 -8.69 5.64 14.46
CA PRO A 13 -8.95 6.00 13.05
C PRO A 13 -8.02 7.11 12.51
N GLN A 14 -7.50 7.97 13.39
CA GLN A 14 -6.50 8.99 13.04
C GLN A 14 -5.13 8.37 12.78
N LYS A 15 -4.66 7.50 13.68
CA LYS A 15 -3.40 6.76 13.51
C LYS A 15 -3.46 5.84 12.30
N ALA A 16 -4.63 5.30 11.99
CA ALA A 16 -4.84 4.40 10.86
C ALA A 16 -4.47 5.05 9.52
N LEU A 17 -4.98 6.26 9.25
CA LEU A 17 -4.69 6.96 8.00
C LEU A 17 -3.20 7.30 7.88
N TYR A 18 -2.60 7.79 8.96
CA TYR A 18 -1.16 8.05 9.04
C TYR A 18 -0.33 6.79 8.77
N MET A 19 -0.67 5.66 9.40
CA MET A 19 0.03 4.39 9.22
C MET A 19 -0.07 3.88 7.78
N ILE A 20 -1.24 3.98 7.13
CA ILE A 20 -1.40 3.60 5.71
C ILE A 20 -0.47 4.42 4.83
N VAL A 21 -0.48 5.75 4.99
CA VAL A 21 0.38 6.64 4.21
C VAL A 21 1.86 6.32 4.46
N LYS A 22 2.25 6.18 5.74
CA LYS A 22 3.63 5.89 6.15
C LYS A 22 4.12 4.58 5.55
N GLU A 23 3.38 3.48 5.69
CA GLU A 23 3.81 2.16 5.21
C GLU A 23 3.88 2.09 3.68
N ALA A 24 2.96 2.74 2.99
CA ALA A 24 2.99 2.80 1.53
C ALA A 24 4.11 3.71 1.02
N LEU A 25 4.38 4.83 1.68
CA LEU A 25 5.50 5.72 1.35
C LEU A 25 6.84 5.03 1.59
N ASP A 26 7.02 4.36 2.72
CA ASP A 26 8.24 3.60 3.03
C ASP A 26 8.48 2.51 2.00
N ASN A 27 7.44 1.78 1.58
CA ASN A 27 7.57 0.76 0.54
C ASN A 27 8.03 1.35 -0.81
N SER A 28 7.50 2.51 -1.20
CA SER A 28 7.93 3.21 -2.42
C SER A 28 9.37 3.72 -2.31
N LEU A 29 9.76 4.26 -1.15
CA LEU A 29 11.13 4.73 -0.90
C LEU A 29 12.14 3.59 -0.91
N ASP A 30 11.85 2.50 -0.19
CA ASP A 30 12.71 1.31 -0.12
C ASP A 30 12.89 0.69 -1.53
N ALA A 31 11.82 0.65 -2.33
CA ALA A 31 11.89 0.14 -3.70
C ALA A 31 12.78 1.00 -4.61
N CYS A 32 12.71 2.33 -4.48
CA CYS A 32 13.57 3.25 -5.22
C CYS A 32 15.04 3.14 -4.76
N GLU A 33 15.28 3.11 -3.45
CA GLU A 33 16.62 3.00 -2.86
C GLU A 33 17.31 1.70 -3.27
N GLU A 34 16.62 0.56 -3.21
CA GLU A 34 17.17 -0.75 -3.58
C GLU A 34 17.61 -0.81 -5.05
N HIS A 35 16.98 -0.01 -5.92
CA HIS A 35 17.25 0.04 -7.35
C HIS A 35 18.02 1.30 -7.78
N GLN A 36 18.51 2.09 -6.82
CA GLN A 36 19.27 3.33 -7.06
C GLN A 36 18.52 4.35 -7.94
N ILE A 37 17.19 4.38 -7.81
CA ILE A 37 16.32 5.34 -8.50
C ILE A 37 16.12 6.54 -7.58
N ILE A 38 16.22 7.76 -8.13
CA ILE A 38 15.87 8.98 -7.40
C ILE A 38 14.34 9.00 -7.22
N PRO A 39 13.82 8.97 -5.99
CA PRO A 39 12.40 8.77 -5.75
C PRO A 39 11.58 10.01 -6.14
N GLU A 40 10.63 9.82 -7.04
CA GLU A 40 9.54 10.74 -7.34
C GLU A 40 8.23 10.10 -6.88
N ILE A 41 7.72 10.55 -5.73
CA ILE A 41 6.54 9.96 -5.11
C ILE A 41 5.44 11.01 -5.01
N LYS A 42 4.28 10.69 -5.57
CA LYS A 42 3.05 11.49 -5.42
C LYS A 42 2.15 10.82 -4.40
N VAL A 43 1.76 11.57 -3.38
CA VAL A 43 0.82 11.14 -2.35
C VAL A 43 -0.47 11.92 -2.50
N ARG A 44 -1.59 11.21 -2.60
CA ARG A 44 -2.93 11.81 -2.68
C ARG A 44 -3.82 11.17 -1.62
N VAL A 45 -4.48 12.00 -0.82
CA VAL A 45 -5.46 11.56 0.18
C VAL A 45 -6.77 12.28 -0.10
N LEU A 46 -7.75 11.57 -0.64
CA LEU A 46 -9.08 12.10 -0.92
C LEU A 46 -10.05 11.64 0.15
N LYS A 47 -10.83 12.58 0.70
CA LYS A 47 -11.93 12.25 1.59
C LYS A 47 -13.17 11.90 0.75
N ALA A 48 -13.72 10.72 0.98
CA ALA A 48 -14.98 10.25 0.42
C ALA A 48 -16.11 10.40 1.46
N GLU A 49 -17.29 9.86 1.15
CA GLU A 49 -18.43 9.82 2.07
C GLU A 49 -18.18 8.87 3.26
N ASN A 50 -18.99 8.97 4.32
CA ASN A 50 -18.98 8.04 5.46
C ASN A 50 -17.64 7.89 6.20
N GLU A 51 -16.86 8.98 6.31
CA GLU A 51 -15.52 8.98 6.92
C GLU A 51 -14.52 8.03 6.22
N GLU A 52 -14.76 7.72 4.95
CA GLU A 52 -13.83 6.96 4.13
C GLU A 52 -12.81 7.88 3.46
N PHE A 53 -11.60 7.35 3.28
CA PHE A 53 -10.50 8.00 2.61
C PHE A 53 -9.96 7.08 1.53
N GLU A 54 -9.63 7.68 0.38
CA GLU A 54 -8.85 7.05 -0.68
C GLU A 54 -7.42 7.57 -0.57
N VAL A 55 -6.49 6.69 -0.18
CA VAL A 55 -5.06 6.98 -0.14
C VAL A 55 -4.43 6.38 -1.38
N THR A 56 -3.91 7.23 -2.26
CA THR A 56 -3.18 6.83 -3.46
C THR A 56 -1.73 7.27 -3.35
N ILE A 57 -0.81 6.34 -3.57
CA ILE A 57 0.63 6.62 -3.68
C ILE A 57 1.09 6.13 -5.05
N GLU A 58 1.76 7.00 -5.79
CA GLU A 58 2.37 6.72 -7.09
C GLU A 58 3.87 6.98 -6.98
N ASP A 59 4.68 5.98 -7.30
CA ASP A 59 6.13 6.11 -7.37
C ASP A 59 6.66 5.93 -8.80
N ASN A 60 7.92 6.32 -9.00
CA ASN A 60 8.74 5.99 -10.17
C ASN A 60 9.70 4.83 -9.88
N GLY A 61 9.37 3.94 -8.94
CA GLY A 61 10.20 2.78 -8.59
C GLY A 61 10.29 1.77 -9.73
N PRO A 62 10.95 0.62 -9.51
CA PRO A 62 11.20 -0.37 -10.56
C PRO A 62 9.95 -1.08 -11.12
N GLY A 63 8.79 -0.89 -10.47
CA GLY A 63 7.62 -1.71 -10.67
C GLY A 63 7.72 -3.06 -9.97
N ILE A 64 6.64 -3.83 -10.01
CA ILE A 64 6.53 -5.14 -9.37
C ILE A 64 6.25 -6.17 -10.46
N ASP A 65 6.89 -7.34 -10.38
CA ASP A 65 6.56 -8.43 -11.29
C ASP A 65 5.09 -8.81 -11.13
N ARG A 66 4.37 -8.91 -12.26
CA ARG A 66 2.95 -9.27 -12.31
C ARG A 66 2.61 -10.47 -11.41
N LYS A 67 3.48 -11.48 -11.37
CA LYS A 67 3.27 -12.72 -10.58
C LYS A 67 3.49 -12.52 -9.08
N GLU A 68 4.20 -11.47 -8.69
CA GLU A 68 4.58 -11.17 -7.31
C GLU A 68 3.60 -10.21 -6.64
N VAL A 69 2.84 -9.40 -7.40
CA VAL A 69 1.81 -8.48 -6.87
C VAL A 69 0.88 -9.15 -5.85
N PRO A 70 0.29 -10.34 -6.11
CA PRO A 70 -0.63 -10.96 -5.16
C PRO A 70 0.03 -11.34 -3.85
N LYS A 71 1.33 -11.63 -3.85
CA LYS A 71 2.07 -12.00 -2.64
C LYS A 71 2.46 -10.75 -1.86
N VAL A 72 2.97 -9.72 -2.53
CA VAL A 72 3.37 -8.42 -1.93
C VAL A 72 2.21 -7.77 -1.18
N PHE A 73 1.02 -7.73 -1.78
CA PHE A 73 -0.13 -7.04 -1.18
C PHE A 73 -1.13 -7.96 -0.47
N GLY A 74 -0.99 -9.28 -0.65
CA GLY A 74 -2.02 -10.24 -0.26
C GLY A 74 -1.61 -11.26 0.79
N GLN A 75 -0.31 -11.41 1.07
CA GLN A 75 0.22 -12.39 2.00
C GLN A 75 0.90 -11.66 3.17
N LEU A 76 0.38 -11.87 4.39
CA LEU A 76 0.97 -11.30 5.59
C LEU A 76 2.34 -11.93 5.82
N LEU A 77 3.31 -11.11 6.24
CA LEU A 77 4.72 -11.48 6.42
C LEU A 77 5.43 -11.89 5.12
N TYR A 78 4.82 -11.66 3.95
CA TYR A 78 5.51 -11.86 2.69
C TYR A 78 6.65 -10.84 2.56
N GLY A 79 7.86 -11.33 2.28
CA GLY A 79 9.05 -10.50 2.27
C GLY A 79 9.45 -9.97 3.65
N SER A 80 8.94 -10.54 4.76
CA SER A 80 9.35 -10.15 6.11
C SER A 80 10.87 -10.35 6.27
N ARG A 81 11.63 -9.25 6.23
CA ARG A 81 13.09 -9.25 6.29
C ARG A 81 13.63 -9.46 7.71
N PHE A 82 13.03 -10.38 8.47
CA PHE A 82 13.54 -10.82 9.79
C PHE A 82 14.99 -11.35 9.73
N HIS A 83 15.52 -11.62 8.52
CA HIS A 83 16.87 -12.11 8.27
C HIS A 83 17.86 -11.09 7.65
N SER A 84 17.43 -9.87 7.28
CA SER A 84 18.37 -8.88 6.71
C SER A 84 18.73 -7.79 7.72
N PHE A 85 19.98 -7.77 8.17
CA PHE A 85 20.57 -6.72 9.03
C PHE A 85 20.75 -5.36 8.32
N LYS A 86 19.99 -5.06 7.25
CA LYS A 86 19.96 -3.75 6.60
C LYS A 86 18.85 -2.92 7.24
N GLN A 87 19.23 -1.81 7.86
CA GLN A 87 18.32 -0.83 8.46
C GLN A 87 17.41 -0.26 7.36
N SER A 88 16.15 -0.70 7.31
CA SER A 88 15.09 -0.20 6.41
C SER A 88 13.94 0.38 7.24
N ARG A 89 13.09 1.21 6.63
CA ARG A 89 12.11 2.04 7.34
C ARG A 89 10.90 1.24 7.88
N GLY A 90 10.72 -0.02 7.42
CA GLY A 90 9.69 -0.96 7.88
C GLY A 90 10.21 -2.02 8.87
N GLN A 91 10.14 -1.76 10.18
CA GLN A 91 10.74 -2.64 11.21
C GLN A 91 9.88 -3.85 11.62
N GLN A 92 8.57 -3.89 11.29
CA GLN A 92 7.63 -4.87 11.86
C GLN A 92 7.23 -6.03 10.93
N GLY A 93 7.60 -5.99 9.65
CA GLY A 93 7.33 -7.08 8.68
C GLY A 93 5.86 -7.27 8.28
N ILE A 94 4.96 -6.37 8.70
CA ILE A 94 3.51 -6.41 8.41
C ILE A 94 3.10 -5.39 7.31
N GLY A 95 3.87 -4.31 7.18
CA GLY A 95 4.01 -3.49 5.98
C GLY A 95 2.72 -3.03 5.30
N ILE A 96 2.79 -2.92 3.98
CA ILE A 96 1.70 -2.52 3.09
C ILE A 96 0.51 -3.49 3.13
N THR A 97 0.74 -4.78 3.38
CA THR A 97 -0.32 -5.79 3.50
C THR A 97 -1.25 -5.51 4.69
N ALA A 98 -0.70 -5.02 5.81
CA ALA A 98 -1.52 -4.61 6.95
C ALA A 98 -2.43 -3.42 6.61
N ALA A 99 -1.93 -2.47 5.81
CA ALA A 99 -2.72 -1.35 5.31
C ALA A 99 -3.85 -1.81 4.37
N VAL A 100 -3.58 -2.72 3.44
CA VAL A 100 -4.58 -3.34 2.56
C VAL A 100 -5.65 -4.07 3.39
N LEU A 101 -5.23 -4.88 4.35
CA LEU A 101 -6.14 -5.65 5.19
C LEU A 101 -7.02 -4.76 6.07
N PHE A 102 -6.42 -3.71 6.65
CA PHE A 102 -7.16 -2.72 7.43
C PHE A 102 -8.22 -2.01 6.58
N GLY A 103 -7.83 -1.59 5.37
CA GLY A 103 -8.74 -0.95 4.42
C GLY A 103 -9.93 -1.85 4.08
N GLN A 104 -9.66 -3.11 3.73
CA GLN A 104 -10.68 -4.11 3.44
C GLN A 104 -11.62 -4.34 4.63
N ILE A 105 -11.11 -4.46 5.85
CA ILE A 105 -11.96 -4.74 7.02
C ILE A 105 -12.81 -3.53 7.41
N THR A 106 -12.34 -2.31 7.15
CA THR A 106 -13.07 -1.10 7.52
C THR A 106 -14.07 -0.64 6.47
N THR A 107 -13.79 -0.85 5.19
CA THR A 107 -14.62 -0.37 4.07
C THR A 107 -15.28 -1.48 3.26
N GLY A 108 -14.79 -2.72 3.37
CA GLY A 108 -15.21 -3.83 2.51
C GLY A 108 -14.70 -3.74 1.07
N LYS A 109 -13.90 -2.72 0.72
CA LYS A 109 -13.40 -2.47 -0.63
C LYS A 109 -12.06 -3.16 -0.86
N ASP A 110 -11.87 -3.64 -2.07
CA ASP A 110 -10.58 -4.12 -2.56
C ASP A 110 -9.64 -2.93 -2.84
N SER A 111 -8.34 -3.13 -2.63
CA SER A 111 -7.31 -2.17 -3.00
C SER A 111 -7.04 -2.22 -4.51
N LEU A 112 -6.63 -1.09 -5.08
CA LEU A 112 -6.26 -0.98 -6.49
C LEU A 112 -4.75 -0.84 -6.62
N ILE A 113 -4.13 -1.66 -7.46
CA ILE A 113 -2.70 -1.60 -7.72
C ILE A 113 -2.52 -1.47 -9.23
N ARG A 114 -1.75 -0.48 -9.67
CA ARG A 114 -1.20 -0.43 -11.03
C ARG A 114 0.31 -0.59 -10.95
N THR A 115 0.89 -1.44 -11.77
CA THR A 115 2.36 -1.53 -11.83
C THR A 115 2.84 -1.83 -13.24
N ARG A 116 4.06 -1.36 -13.54
CA ARG A 116 4.77 -1.64 -14.79
C ARG A 116 6.25 -1.72 -14.49
N LYS A 117 6.93 -2.76 -14.99
CA LYS A 117 8.38 -2.81 -14.97
C LYS A 117 8.97 -2.21 -16.24
N LYS A 118 10.20 -1.73 -16.14
CA LYS A 118 10.97 -1.31 -17.31
C LYS A 118 11.07 -2.46 -18.31
N GLY A 119 10.72 -2.19 -19.57
CA GLY A 119 10.67 -3.18 -20.65
C GLY A 119 9.33 -3.89 -20.82
N ASP A 120 8.37 -3.74 -19.91
CA ASP A 120 7.01 -4.24 -20.13
C ASP A 120 6.29 -3.38 -21.19
N GLU A 121 5.57 -4.03 -22.11
CA GLU A 121 4.80 -3.35 -23.15
C GLU A 121 3.66 -2.48 -22.57
N VAL A 122 3.01 -2.98 -21.52
CA VAL A 122 1.87 -2.35 -20.85
C VAL A 122 1.97 -2.47 -19.33
N ALA A 123 1.28 -1.58 -18.62
CA ALA A 123 1.06 -1.75 -17.19
C ALA A 123 -0.04 -2.78 -16.93
N TYR A 124 -0.16 -3.23 -15.69
CA TYR A 124 -1.29 -4.05 -15.23
C TYR A 124 -2.01 -3.40 -14.07
N ASP A 125 -3.35 -3.36 -14.15
CA ASP A 125 -4.25 -3.02 -13.07
C ASP A 125 -4.69 -4.29 -12.34
N PHE A 126 -4.67 -4.23 -11.02
CA PHE A 126 -5.18 -5.24 -10.12
C PHE A 126 -6.21 -4.62 -9.19
N LYS A 127 -7.31 -5.34 -9.00
CA LYS A 127 -8.22 -5.14 -7.87
C LYS A 127 -8.09 -6.35 -6.98
N LEU A 128 -7.57 -6.18 -5.77
CA LEU A 128 -7.32 -7.31 -4.86
C LEU A 128 -7.73 -7.02 -3.42
N GLY A 129 -8.23 -8.06 -2.78
CA GLY A 129 -8.38 -8.16 -1.33
C GLY A 129 -7.50 -9.29 -0.79
N ILE A 130 -7.67 -9.60 0.49
CA ILE A 130 -6.96 -10.63 1.25
C ILE A 130 -7.98 -11.65 1.75
N ASN A 131 -7.75 -12.92 1.44
CA ASN A 131 -8.38 -14.02 2.16
C ASN A 131 -7.62 -14.28 3.46
N ILE A 132 -8.18 -13.83 4.57
CA ILE A 132 -7.57 -13.94 5.91
C ILE A 132 -7.40 -15.40 6.34
N LYS A 133 -8.32 -16.30 5.94
CA LYS A 133 -8.26 -17.72 6.34
C LYS A 133 -7.10 -18.45 5.68
N GLU A 134 -6.79 -18.07 4.45
CA GLU A 134 -5.80 -18.74 3.61
C GLU A 134 -4.49 -17.95 3.51
N ASN A 135 -4.42 -16.76 4.13
CA ASN A 135 -3.30 -15.82 4.06
C ASN A 135 -2.79 -15.58 2.61
N ARG A 136 -3.72 -15.34 1.69
CA ARG A 136 -3.41 -15.10 0.27
C ARG A 136 -4.28 -14.00 -0.31
N ALA A 137 -3.78 -13.34 -1.36
CA ALA A 137 -4.59 -12.43 -2.15
C ALA A 137 -5.82 -13.14 -2.73
N LYS A 138 -6.92 -12.40 -2.75
CA LYS A 138 -8.09 -12.68 -3.59
C LYS A 138 -8.11 -11.63 -4.69
N ILE A 139 -7.75 -12.02 -5.91
CA ILE A 139 -7.77 -11.14 -7.08
C ILE A 139 -9.20 -11.06 -7.60
N ALA A 140 -9.81 -9.89 -7.56
CA ALA A 140 -11.13 -9.62 -8.13
C ALA A 140 -11.04 -9.24 -9.62
N GLU A 141 -9.97 -8.54 -10.01
CA GLU A 141 -9.72 -8.14 -11.40
C GLU A 141 -8.21 -8.06 -11.65
N GLU A 142 -7.79 -8.47 -12.85
CA GLU A 142 -6.45 -8.26 -13.38
C GLU A 142 -6.58 -7.95 -14.89
N LYS A 143 -6.07 -6.80 -15.33
CA LYS A 143 -6.18 -6.39 -16.74
C LYS A 143 -5.00 -5.52 -17.18
N PRO A 144 -4.63 -5.55 -18.48
CA PRO A 144 -3.66 -4.62 -19.02
C PRO A 144 -4.19 -3.18 -18.95
N ALA A 145 -3.28 -2.23 -18.74
CA ALA A 145 -3.56 -0.81 -18.64
C ALA A 145 -2.52 0.01 -19.40
N ILE A 146 -2.98 1.06 -20.07
CA ILE A 146 -2.10 2.05 -20.69
C ILE A 146 -1.60 2.98 -19.59
N TRP A 147 -0.29 3.19 -19.53
CA TRP A 147 0.34 4.10 -18.60
C TRP A 147 1.58 4.72 -19.24
N ASP A 148 1.65 6.05 -19.21
CA ASP A 148 2.69 6.82 -19.91
C ASP A 148 4.08 6.69 -19.26
N LYS A 149 4.14 6.21 -18.01
CA LYS A 149 5.42 5.95 -17.34
C LYS A 149 6.06 4.65 -17.85
N GLU A 150 7.39 4.67 -17.95
CA GLU A 150 8.19 3.50 -18.31
C GLU A 150 8.17 2.43 -17.20
N HIS A 151 8.18 2.87 -15.94
CA HIS A 151 8.14 1.99 -14.77
C HIS A 151 7.52 2.71 -13.56
N GLY A 152 7.06 1.93 -12.59
CA GLY A 152 6.56 2.44 -11.31
C GLY A 152 5.43 1.60 -10.73
N THR A 153 4.93 2.04 -9.58
CA THR A 153 3.76 1.45 -8.94
C THR A 153 2.80 2.53 -8.46
N ILE A 154 1.50 2.30 -8.62
CA ILE A 154 0.42 3.04 -7.98
C ILE A 154 -0.29 2.09 -7.04
N VAL A 155 -0.44 2.48 -5.78
CA VAL A 155 -1.21 1.75 -4.78
C VAL A 155 -2.31 2.65 -4.26
N THR A 156 -3.55 2.19 -4.35
CA THR A 156 -4.73 2.86 -3.79
C THR A 156 -5.38 1.99 -2.74
N ILE A 157 -5.51 2.53 -1.53
CA ILE A 157 -6.12 1.86 -0.37
C ILE A 157 -7.30 2.69 0.11
N PHE A 158 -8.45 2.05 0.24
CA PHE A 158 -9.66 2.65 0.82
C PHE A 158 -9.72 2.31 2.31
N SER A 159 -9.91 3.31 3.16
CA SER A 159 -9.90 3.10 4.60
C SER A 159 -10.84 4.06 5.32
N LYS A 160 -11.47 3.60 6.41
CA LYS A 160 -12.14 4.50 7.34
C LYS A 160 -11.11 5.20 8.22
N GLY A 161 -11.24 6.51 8.35
CA GLY A 161 -10.33 7.32 9.13
C GLY A 161 -10.99 8.56 9.70
N LYS A 162 -10.28 9.30 10.53
CA LYS A 162 -10.65 10.67 10.89
C LYS A 162 -9.48 11.58 10.57
N TYR A 163 -9.75 12.63 9.81
CA TYR A 163 -8.79 13.69 9.54
C TYR A 163 -9.19 14.92 10.34
N GLN A 164 -8.32 15.36 11.26
CA GLN A 164 -8.49 16.60 12.02
C GLN A 164 -7.28 17.51 11.75
N THR A 165 -7.55 18.74 11.33
CA THR A 165 -6.54 19.79 11.15
C THR A 165 -6.03 20.28 12.52
N GLY A 166 -4.72 20.20 12.75
CA GLY A 166 -4.04 20.61 13.99
C GLY A 166 -2.55 20.27 13.96
N LYS A 167 -1.79 20.55 15.04
CA LYS A 167 -0.33 20.26 15.13
C LYS A 167 0.07 18.79 14.94
N GLN A 168 -0.90 17.88 14.93
CA GLN A 168 -0.72 16.44 14.66
C GLN A 168 -1.17 16.02 13.25
N SER A 169 -1.49 16.98 12.37
CA SER A 169 -1.82 16.75 10.96
C SER A 169 -0.56 16.66 10.11
N PHE A 170 -0.52 15.72 9.16
CA PHE A 170 0.56 15.58 8.16
C PHE A 170 0.43 16.55 6.98
N LEU A 171 -0.72 17.23 6.85
CA LEU A 171 -0.94 18.32 5.91
C LEU A 171 -1.11 19.60 6.74
N SER A 172 -0.02 20.33 6.88
CA SER A 172 -0.01 21.73 7.28
C SER A 172 0.18 22.56 6.01
N THR A 173 -0.88 23.24 5.58
CA THR A 173 -0.80 24.37 4.64
C THR A 173 0.16 25.43 5.13
#